data_AF-A0A101QX26-F1
#
_entry.id   AF-A0A101QX26-F1
#
_cell.length_a   1.000
_cell.length_b   1.000
_cell.length_c   1.000
_cell.angle_alpha   90.00
_cell.angle_beta   90.00
_cell.angle_gamma   90.00
#
_symmetry.space_group_name_H-M   'P 1'
#
loop_
_entity.id
_entity.type
_entity.pdbx_description
1 polymer ?
#
loop_
_entity_poly.entity_id
_entity_poly.type
_entity_poly.pdbx_seq_one_letter_code
_entity_poly.pdbx_strand_id
1 'polypeptide(L)'
;MQKPVSYHEQTAPAFTLADVARAALDHVGDQWRAASGPWGTTGHLWAWDNTPFTIGVNGTGELFVRNDRLGDALPLPVTPADDLDTVARAVADITGRLY
;
A
#
# COMPACT_ATOMS: atom_id res chain seq x y z
N MET A 1 -2.17 26.59 -9.07
CA MET A 1 -3.05 25.41 -8.92
C MET A 1 -2.49 24.31 -9.79
N GLN A 2 -1.98 23.21 -9.21
CA GLN A 2 -1.68 22.01 -9.99
C GLN A 2 -2.99 21.43 -10.50
N LYS A 3 -3.06 21.16 -11.81
CA LYS A 3 -4.18 20.44 -12.42
C LYS A 3 -4.29 19.07 -11.74
N PRO A 4 -5.48 18.60 -11.34
CA PRO A 4 -5.65 17.22 -10.94
C PRO A 4 -5.27 16.34 -12.13
N VAL A 5 -4.35 15.40 -11.91
CA VAL A 5 -3.93 14.45 -12.95
C VAL A 5 -5.13 13.54 -13.22
N SER A 6 -5.62 13.53 -14.46
CA SER A 6 -6.72 12.65 -14.86
C SER A 6 -6.32 11.19 -14.62
N TYR A 7 -7.22 10.37 -14.07
CA TYR A 7 -7.01 8.92 -13.85
C TYR A 7 -6.50 8.21 -15.12
N HIS A 8 -6.91 8.68 -16.30
CA HIS A 8 -6.53 8.12 -17.60
C HIS A 8 -5.14 8.56 -18.10
N GLU A 9 -4.48 9.51 -17.44
CA GLU A 9 -3.18 10.08 -17.85
C GLU A 9 -2.03 9.68 -16.92
N GLN A 10 -2.30 8.91 -15.86
CA GLN A 10 -1.25 8.41 -14.98
C GLN A 10 -0.46 7.32 -15.70
N THR A 11 0.86 7.51 -15.78
CA THR A 11 1.76 6.45 -16.26
C THR A 11 1.63 5.25 -15.32
N ALA A 12 1.40 4.06 -15.87
CA ALA A 12 1.32 2.86 -15.07
C ALA A 12 2.63 2.67 -14.29
N PRO A 13 2.59 2.50 -12.96
CA PRO A 13 3.80 2.24 -12.18
C PRO A 13 4.44 0.93 -12.64
N ALA A 14 5.77 0.87 -12.59
CA ALA A 14 6.55 -0.29 -13.03
C ALA A 14 6.42 -1.51 -12.10
N PHE A 15 5.69 -1.38 -11.00
CA PHE A 15 5.53 -2.37 -9.95
C PHE A 15 4.06 -2.54 -9.57
N THR A 16 3.71 -3.73 -9.07
CA THR A 16 2.36 -4.05 -8.60
C THR A 16 2.20 -3.75 -7.11
N LEU A 17 0.97 -3.72 -6.60
CA LEU A 17 0.74 -3.62 -5.14
C LEU A 17 1.24 -4.84 -4.38
N ALA A 18 1.35 -6.00 -5.03
CA ALA A 18 2.00 -7.16 -4.44
C ALA A 18 3.51 -6.94 -4.26
N ASP A 19 4.16 -6.26 -5.21
CA ASP A 19 5.58 -5.90 -5.09
C ASP A 19 5.79 -4.88 -3.97
N VAL A 20 4.90 -3.88 -3.86
CA VAL A 20 4.87 -2.93 -2.74
C VAL A 20 4.73 -3.66 -1.40
N ALA A 21 3.78 -4.60 -1.28
CA ALA A 21 3.60 -5.37 -0.05
C ALA A 21 4.84 -6.17 0.33
N ARG A 22 5.51 -6.79 -0.64
CA ARG A 22 6.76 -7.54 -0.40
C ARG A 22 7.89 -6.61 0.03
N ALA A 23 8.07 -5.50 -0.67
CA ALA A 23 9.10 -4.51 -0.33
C ALA A 23 8.87 -3.87 1.05
N ALA A 24 7.61 -3.71 1.48
CA ALA A 24 7.30 -3.18 2.80
C ALA A 24 7.82 -4.06 3.94
N LEU A 25 8.03 -5.37 3.71
CA LEU A 25 8.58 -6.29 4.71
C LEU A 25 9.99 -5.88 5.18
N ASP A 26 10.77 -5.23 4.32
CA ASP A 26 12.10 -4.72 4.68
C ASP A 26 12.03 -3.59 5.73
N HIS A 27 10.85 -2.99 5.92
CA HIS A 27 10.62 -1.83 6.78
C HIS A 27 9.72 -2.13 7.99
N VAL A 28 8.74 -3.04 7.89
CA VAL A 28 7.83 -3.39 9.01
C VAL A 28 8.43 -4.40 9.99
N GLY A 29 9.49 -5.11 9.60
CA GLY A 29 10.18 -6.11 10.43
C GLY A 29 9.91 -7.56 10.04
N ASP A 30 10.66 -8.47 10.65
CA ASP A 30 10.77 -9.90 10.29
C ASP A 30 9.55 -10.75 10.65
N GLN A 31 8.68 -10.26 11.54
CA GLN A 31 7.48 -10.99 11.98
C GLN A 31 6.24 -10.75 11.10
N TRP A 32 6.42 -10.13 9.94
CA TRP A 32 5.36 -9.83 8.98
C TRP A 32 5.43 -10.75 7.77
N ARG A 33 4.29 -10.96 7.13
CA ARG A 33 4.20 -11.67 5.84
C ARG A 33 3.41 -10.85 4.83
N ALA A 34 3.75 -11.01 3.56
CA ALA A 34 3.09 -10.34 2.44
C ALA A 34 2.51 -11.34 1.44
N ALA A 35 1.41 -10.97 0.79
CA ALA A 35 0.87 -11.72 -0.34
C ALA A 35 0.19 -10.80 -1.35
N SER A 36 -0.01 -11.34 -2.56
CA SER A 36 -0.90 -10.72 -3.54
C SER A 36 -2.35 -10.93 -3.10
N GLY A 37 -3.17 -9.90 -3.27
CA GLY A 37 -4.61 -10.04 -3.16
C GLY A 37 -5.26 -10.58 -4.42
N PRO A 38 -6.60 -10.75 -4.39
CA PRO A 38 -7.38 -11.28 -5.51
C PRO A 38 -7.08 -10.51 -6.79
N TRP A 39 -6.88 -11.25 -7.89
CA TRP A 39 -6.62 -10.67 -9.23
C TRP A 39 -5.37 -9.77 -9.32
N GLY A 40 -4.49 -9.75 -8.30
CA GLY A 40 -3.31 -8.89 -8.28
C GLY A 40 -3.61 -7.40 -8.11
N THR A 41 -4.85 -7.03 -7.76
CA THR A 41 -5.29 -5.63 -7.65
C THR A 41 -4.99 -5.00 -6.30
N THR A 42 -4.55 -5.80 -5.33
CA THR A 42 -4.25 -5.39 -3.95
C THR A 42 -3.00 -6.10 -3.46
N GLY A 43 -2.30 -5.47 -2.51
CA GLY A 43 -1.28 -6.09 -1.69
C GLY A 43 -1.83 -6.39 -0.31
N HIS A 44 -1.39 -7.46 0.33
CA HIS A 44 -1.76 -7.77 1.70
C HIS A 44 -0.55 -7.92 2.59
N LEU A 45 -0.69 -7.45 3.83
CA LEU A 45 0.24 -7.66 4.92
C LEU A 45 -0.48 -8.36 6.08
N TRP A 46 0.25 -9.20 6.80
CA TRP A 46 -0.21 -9.73 8.09
C TRP A 46 0.89 -9.61 9.13
N ALA A 47 0.52 -9.05 10.27
CA ALA A 47 1.36 -9.07 11.46
C ALA A 47 1.46 -10.48 12.07
N TRP A 48 2.36 -10.65 13.03
CA TRP A 48 2.62 -11.91 13.73
C TRP A 48 1.37 -12.49 14.43
N ASP A 49 0.48 -11.61 14.90
CA ASP A 49 -0.80 -11.95 15.54
C ASP A 49 -1.94 -12.17 14.52
N ASN A 50 -1.60 -12.30 13.23
CA ASN A 50 -2.51 -12.42 12.10
C ASN A 50 -3.45 -11.20 11.90
N THR A 51 -3.11 -10.01 12.41
CA THR A 51 -3.83 -8.78 12.03
C THR A 51 -3.68 -8.55 10.53
N PRO A 52 -4.78 -8.56 9.75
CA PRO A 52 -4.73 -8.39 8.30
C PRO A 52 -4.75 -6.92 7.91
N PHE A 53 -3.93 -6.58 6.91
CA PHE A 53 -3.92 -5.27 6.27
C PHE A 53 -4.04 -5.42 4.75
N THR A 54 -4.74 -4.47 4.14
CA THR A 54 -4.89 -4.36 2.69
C THR A 54 -4.26 -3.07 2.19
N ILE A 55 -3.38 -3.17 1.20
CA ILE A 55 -2.87 -2.07 0.38
C ILE A 55 -3.72 -2.04 -0.88
N GLY A 56 -4.37 -0.91 -1.15
CA GLY A 56 -5.27 -0.76 -2.29
C GLY A 56 -5.26 0.63 -2.88
N VAL A 57 -6.07 0.81 -3.94
CA VAL A 57 -6.33 2.08 -4.60
C VAL A 57 -7.78 2.46 -4.31
N ASN A 58 -8.04 3.69 -3.85
CA ASN A 58 -9.39 4.17 -3.60
C ASN A 58 -10.07 4.66 -4.90
N GLY A 59 -11.32 5.11 -4.82
CA GLY A 59 -12.07 5.59 -5.99
C GLY A 59 -11.50 6.86 -6.66
N THR A 60 -10.60 7.59 -6.00
CA THR A 60 -9.91 8.77 -6.56
C THR A 60 -8.56 8.42 -7.17
N GLY A 61 -8.10 7.16 -7.07
CA GLY A 61 -6.82 6.71 -7.58
C GLY A 61 -5.66 6.82 -6.57
N GLU A 62 -5.93 7.20 -5.32
CA GLU A 62 -4.92 7.30 -4.28
C GLU A 62 -4.69 5.94 -3.61
N LEU A 63 -3.44 5.67 -3.27
CA LEU A 63 -3.09 4.48 -2.49
C LEU A 63 -3.52 4.65 -1.04
N PHE A 64 -3.94 3.55 -0.42
CA PHE A 64 -4.26 3.49 0.99
C PHE A 64 -3.77 2.19 1.63
N VAL A 65 -3.64 2.20 2.95
CA VAL A 65 -3.54 1.00 3.79
C VAL A 65 -4.77 0.94 4.68
N ARG A 66 -5.37 -0.24 4.79
CA ARG A 66 -6.50 -0.50 5.69
C ARG A 66 -6.15 -1.62 6.66
N ASN A 67 -6.44 -1.42 7.94
CA ASN A 67 -6.50 -2.50 8.92
C ASN A 67 -7.85 -3.21 8.76
N ASP A 68 -7.83 -4.43 8.22
CA ASP A 68 -9.06 -5.17 7.90
C ASP A 68 -9.77 -5.71 9.15
N ARG A 69 -9.10 -5.75 10.31
CA ARG A 69 -9.70 -6.14 11.59
C ARG A 69 -10.48 -5.00 12.24
N LEU A 70 -9.97 -3.77 12.17
CA LEU A 70 -10.60 -2.59 12.78
C LEU A 70 -11.51 -1.84 11.80
N GLY A 71 -11.26 -1.98 10.49
CA GLY A 71 -11.98 -1.24 9.44
C GLY A 71 -11.38 0.13 9.12
N ASP A 72 -10.36 0.57 9.86
CA ASP A 72 -9.70 1.86 9.67
C ASP A 72 -8.78 1.86 8.45
N ALA A 73 -8.84 2.93 7.65
CA ALA A 73 -8.00 3.13 6.49
C ALA A 73 -7.36 4.52 6.50
N LEU A 74 -6.08 4.57 6.12
CA LEU A 74 -5.34 5.82 5.95
C LEU A 74 -4.76 5.91 4.54
N PRO A 75 -4.82 7.09 3.90
CA PRO A 75 -4.19 7.31 2.61
C PRO A 75 -2.66 7.29 2.75
N LEU A 76 -2.00 6.86 1.68
CA LEU A 76 -0.55 6.89 1.56
C LEU A 76 -0.10 8.24 0.99
N PRO A 77 0.84 8.95 1.63
CA PRO A 77 1.34 10.24 1.15
C PRO A 77 2.38 10.07 0.02
N VAL A 78 1.97 9.45 -1.08
CA VAL A 78 2.83 9.10 -2.22
C VAL A 78 2.18 9.50 -3.55
N THR A 79 2.98 9.49 -4.60
CA THR A 79 2.61 9.83 -5.97
C THR A 79 2.98 8.69 -6.92
N PRO A 80 2.35 8.61 -8.12
CA PRO A 80 2.70 7.60 -9.12
C PRO A 80 4.15 7.67 -9.64
N ALA A 81 4.87 8.76 -9.37
CA ALA A 81 6.27 8.94 -9.78
C ALA A 81 7.28 8.43 -8.74
N ASP A 82 6.83 8.08 -7.53
CA ASP A 82 7.71 7.59 -6.47
C ASP A 82 8.20 6.17 -6.78
N ASP A 83 9.42 5.89 -6.34
CA ASP A 83 10.01 4.56 -6.49
C ASP A 83 9.42 3.55 -5.50
N LEU A 84 9.68 2.26 -5.77
CA LEU A 84 9.14 1.16 -4.98
C LEU A 84 9.51 1.26 -3.49
N ASP A 85 10.74 1.65 -3.16
CA ASP A 85 11.20 1.75 -1.77
C ASP A 85 10.51 2.90 -1.03
N THR A 86 10.31 4.05 -1.68
CA THR A 86 9.57 5.18 -1.13
C THR A 86 8.13 4.78 -0.80
N VAL A 87 7.45 4.09 -1.73
CA VAL A 87 6.09 3.59 -1.49
C VAL A 87 6.07 2.53 -0.39
N ALA A 88 7.05 1.62 -0.36
CA ALA A 88 7.16 0.58 0.67
C ALA A 88 7.37 1.14 2.08
N ARG A 89 8.21 2.17 2.24
CA ARG A 89 8.40 2.88 3.51
C ARG A 89 7.11 3.57 3.96
N ALA A 90 6.42 4.26 3.05
CA ALA A 90 5.14 4.88 3.36
C ALA A 90 4.10 3.85 3.82
N VAL A 91 4.06 2.66 3.19
CA VAL A 91 3.21 1.55 3.63
C VAL A 91 3.57 1.10 5.04
N ALA A 92 4.85 0.93 5.34
CA ALA A 92 5.30 0.52 6.67
C ALA A 92 4.93 1.55 7.76
N ASP A 93 5.16 2.83 7.49
CA ASP A 93 4.81 3.93 8.40
C ASP A 93 3.30 3.99 8.68
N ILE A 94 2.47 3.90 7.64
CA ILE A 94 1.01 3.90 7.80
C ILE A 94 0.54 2.63 8.51
N THR A 95 1.12 1.47 8.20
CA THR A 95 0.80 0.21 8.86
C THR A 95 1.09 0.30 10.35
N GLY A 96 2.25 0.85 10.74
CA GLY A 96 2.59 1.07 12.15
C GLY A 96 1.70 2.07 12.89
N ARG A 97 0.98 2.95 12.17
CA ARG A 97 -0.03 3.86 12.75
C ARG A 97 -1.40 3.20 12.91
N LEU A 98 -1.67 2.15 12.14
CA LEU A 98 -2.94 1.42 12.11
C LEU A 98 -2.90 0.11 12.91
N TYR A 99 -1.71 -0.33 13.35
CA TYR A 99 -1.48 -1.51 14.18
C TYR A 99 -1.44 -1.13 15.66
#